data_AF-A0A7Y1UBF0-F1
#
_entry.id   AF-A0A7Y1UBF0-F1
#
_cell.length_a   1.000
_cell.length_b   1.000
_cell.length_c   1.000
_cell.angle_alpha   90.00
_cell.angle_beta   90.00
_cell.angle_gamma   90.00
#
_symmetry.space_group_name_H-M   'P 1'
#
loop_
_entity.id
_entity.type
_entity.pdbx_description
1 polymer ?
#
loop_
_entity_poly.entity_id
_entity_poly.type
_entity_poly.pdbx_seq_one_letter_code
_entity_poly.pdbx_strand_id
1 'polypeptide(L)'
;MNAQIQTVKQWPVVSLFFISSLAMCLFLFFIDEGNYHLKGLFTPSNILAMSLYFIAVLLGQTFVYAILEKFSNKRQPIMSVIIGAPLGAIALMCIFGYVI
;
A
#
# COMPACT_ATOMS: atom_id res chain seq x y z
N MET A 1 -17.72 -21.46 23.18
CA MET A 1 -17.09 -21.88 21.92
C MET A 1 -17.60 -20.96 20.82
N ASN A 2 -16.80 -20.00 20.32
CA ASN A 2 -17.17 -19.18 19.15
C ASN A 2 -15.95 -18.55 18.43
N ALA A 3 -14.80 -19.24 18.46
CA ALA A 3 -13.55 -18.74 17.87
C ALA A 3 -13.28 -19.24 16.44
N GLN A 4 -14.26 -19.88 15.78
CA GLN A 4 -14.01 -20.69 14.57
C GLN A 4 -14.52 -20.10 13.25
N ILE A 5 -15.05 -18.87 13.19
CA ILE A 5 -15.70 -18.36 11.95
C ILE A 5 -14.93 -17.22 11.24
N GLN A 6 -13.88 -16.64 11.83
CA GLN A 6 -13.20 -15.49 11.20
C GLN A 6 -12.05 -15.83 10.23
N THR A 7 -11.52 -17.06 10.26
CA THR A 7 -10.29 -17.42 9.53
C THR A 7 -10.47 -17.57 8.02
N VAL A 8 -11.69 -17.81 7.52
CA VAL A 8 -11.94 -18.09 6.09
C VAL A 8 -12.03 -16.80 5.25
N LYS A 9 -12.24 -15.63 5.86
CA LYS A 9 -12.49 -14.36 5.14
C LYS A 9 -11.30 -13.40 5.07
N GLN A 10 -10.19 -13.68 5.74
CA GLN A 10 -9.01 -12.80 5.79
C GLN A 10 -8.05 -12.95 4.59
N TRP A 11 -7.94 -14.16 4.01
CA TRP A 11 -7.13 -14.44 2.83
C TRP A 11 -7.35 -13.51 1.63
N PRO A 12 -8.60 -13.13 1.25
CA PRO A 12 -8.78 -12.18 0.16
C PRO A 12 -8.28 -10.77 0.51
N VAL A 13 -8.23 -10.37 1.78
CA VAL A 13 -7.83 -9.02 2.18
C VAL A 13 -6.31 -8.86 2.12
N VAL A 14 -5.56 -9.84 2.60
CA VAL A 14 -4.09 -9.82 2.58
C VAL A 14 -3.56 -9.81 1.15
N SER A 15 -4.11 -10.66 0.27
CA SER A 15 -3.75 -10.68 -1.15
C SER A 15 -4.04 -9.34 -1.83
N LEU A 16 -5.11 -8.65 -1.43
CA LEU A 16 -5.51 -7.39 -2.01
C LEU A 16 -4.62 -6.22 -1.54
N PHE A 17 -4.19 -6.24 -0.27
CA PHE A 17 -3.17 -5.31 0.22
C PHE A 17 -1.81 -5.56 -0.41
N PHE A 18 -1.45 -6.81 -0.66
CA PHE A 18 -0.23 -7.15 -1.38
C PHE A 18 -0.23 -6.54 -2.79
N ILE A 19 -1.30 -6.76 -3.56
CA ILE A 19 -1.44 -6.22 -4.92
C ILE A 19 -1.47 -4.68 -4.88
N SER A 20 -2.21 -4.08 -3.94
CA SER A 20 -2.29 -2.62 -3.78
C SER A 20 -0.93 -2.01 -3.43
N SER A 21 -0.19 -2.62 -2.50
CA SER A 21 1.14 -2.18 -2.10
C SER A 21 2.13 -2.29 -3.26
N LEU A 22 2.04 -3.36 -4.05
CA LEU A 22 2.89 -3.55 -5.22
C LEU A 22 2.61 -2.51 -6.32
N ALA A 23 1.33 -2.21 -6.58
CA ALA A 23 0.93 -1.15 -7.50
C ALA A 23 1.41 0.24 -7.03
N MET A 24 1.29 0.54 -5.73
CA MET A 24 1.80 1.78 -5.15
C MET A 24 3.32 1.90 -5.24
N CYS A 25 4.05 0.81 -5.02
CA CYS A 25 5.51 0.81 -5.18
C CYS A 25 5.92 1.07 -6.63
N LEU A 26 5.28 0.42 -7.60
CA LEU A 26 5.53 0.71 -9.01
C LEU A 26 5.24 2.17 -9.35
N PHE A 27 4.15 2.74 -8.82
CA PHE A 27 3.82 4.14 -9.01
C PHE A 27 4.89 5.08 -8.40
N LEU A 28 5.31 4.83 -7.16
CA LEU A 28 6.36 5.59 -6.48
C LEU A 28 7.70 5.47 -7.21
N PHE A 29 8.05 4.28 -7.71
CA PHE A 29 9.26 4.05 -8.51
C PHE A 29 9.30 4.92 -9.76
N PHE A 30 8.18 4.97 -10.51
CA PHE A 30 8.10 5.78 -11.72
C PHE A 30 8.27 7.27 -11.44
N ILE A 31 7.83 7.73 -10.27
CA ILE A 31 7.99 9.13 -9.85
C ILE A 31 9.43 9.41 -9.42
N ASP A 32 10.04 8.49 -8.65
CA ASP A 32 11.40 8.65 -8.12
C ASP A 32 12.47 8.61 -9.24
N GLU A 33 12.37 7.67 -10.19
CA GLU A 33 13.30 7.63 -11.33
C GLU A 33 12.99 8.67 -12.42
N GLY A 34 11.81 9.30 -12.39
CA GLY A 34 11.37 10.26 -13.41
C GLY A 34 11.26 9.68 -14.83
N ASN A 35 11.36 8.35 -14.97
CA ASN A 35 11.40 7.65 -16.24
C ASN A 35 10.28 6.60 -16.28
N TYR A 36 9.32 6.74 -17.21
CA TYR A 36 8.19 5.82 -17.37
C TYR A 36 8.57 4.47 -18.00
N HIS A 37 9.86 4.12 -18.02
CA HIS A 37 10.35 2.88 -18.60
C HIS A 37 10.66 1.89 -17.48
N LEU A 38 10.26 0.62 -17.64
CA LEU A 38 10.62 -0.46 -16.71
C LEU A 38 12.12 -0.85 -16.79
N LYS A 39 12.92 -0.07 -17.51
CA LYS A 39 14.30 -0.35 -17.82
C LYS A 39 15.14 0.02 -16.61
N GLY A 40 15.57 -0.98 -15.84
CA GLY A 40 16.31 -0.78 -14.60
C GLY A 40 15.56 -1.20 -13.34
N LEU A 41 14.28 -1.56 -13.44
CA LEU A 41 13.47 -2.05 -12.31
C LEU A 41 14.16 -3.21 -11.56
N PHE A 42 14.80 -4.11 -12.32
CA PHE A 42 15.49 -5.29 -11.79
C PHE A 42 16.97 -5.06 -11.47
N THR A 43 17.44 -3.80 -11.40
CA THR A 43 18.78 -3.52 -10.89
C THR A 43 18.82 -3.76 -9.38
N PRO A 44 19.94 -4.19 -8.79
CA PRO A 44 20.01 -4.54 -7.37
C PRO A 44 19.63 -3.38 -6.46
N SER A 45 20.03 -2.14 -6.81
CA SER A 45 19.68 -0.92 -6.08
C SER A 45 18.18 -0.66 -6.10
N ASN A 46 17.54 -0.81 -7.26
CA ASN A 46 16.12 -0.50 -7.44
C ASN A 46 15.24 -1.56 -6.80
N ILE A 47 15.65 -2.83 -6.86
CA ILE A 47 15.01 -3.90 -6.10
C ILE A 47 15.07 -3.60 -4.61
N LEU A 48 16.22 -3.14 -4.09
CA LEU A 48 16.35 -2.80 -2.66
C LEU A 48 15.43 -1.64 -2.27
N ALA A 49 15.42 -0.56 -3.07
CA ALA A 49 14.52 0.58 -2.86
C ALA A 49 13.04 0.14 -2.91
N MET A 50 12.66 -0.65 -3.92
CA MET A 50 11.31 -1.20 -4.05
C MET A 50 10.91 -2.09 -2.88
N SER A 51 11.84 -2.88 -2.35
CA SER A 51 11.61 -3.72 -1.18
C SER A 51 11.27 -2.87 0.05
N LEU A 52 12.01 -1.77 0.26
CA LEU A 52 11.78 -0.85 1.37
C LEU A 52 10.43 -0.14 1.25
N TYR A 53 10.11 0.40 0.06
CA TYR A 53 8.80 1.00 -0.19
C TYR A 53 7.68 -0.02 0.01
N PHE A 54 7.86 -1.25 -0.47
CA PHE A 54 6.85 -2.30 -0.37
C PHE A 54 6.54 -2.66 1.08
N ILE A 55 7.59 -2.88 1.88
CA ILE A 55 7.43 -3.19 3.30
C ILE A 55 6.76 -2.02 4.03
N ALA A 56 7.20 -0.78 3.79
CA ALA A 56 6.63 0.39 4.43
C ALA A 56 5.14 0.57 4.11
N VAL A 57 4.77 0.47 2.82
CA VAL A 57 3.37 0.60 2.38
C VAL A 57 2.51 -0.54 2.91
N LEU A 58 2.98 -1.79 2.83
CA LEU A 58 2.24 -2.96 3.30
C LEU A 58 2.00 -2.90 4.81
N LEU A 59 3.01 -2.50 5.60
CA LEU A 59 2.87 -2.31 7.04
C LEU A 59 1.91 -1.17 7.35
N GLY A 60 2.01 -0.04 6.64
CA GLY A 60 1.11 1.10 6.79
C GLY A 60 -0.35 0.73 6.51
N GLN A 61 -0.62 0.06 5.39
CA GLN A 61 -1.96 -0.42 5.03
C GLN A 61 -2.51 -1.39 6.09
N THR A 62 -1.70 -2.34 6.55
CA THR A 62 -2.09 -3.31 7.57
C THR A 62 -2.38 -2.64 8.92
N PHE A 63 -1.56 -1.68 9.32
CA PHE A 63 -1.73 -0.93 10.57
C PHE A 63 -3.00 -0.08 10.55
N VAL A 64 -3.23 0.66 9.47
CA VAL A 64 -4.46 1.47 9.30
C VAL A 64 -5.69 0.56 9.27
N TYR A 65 -5.62 -0.58 8.58
CA TYR A 65 -6.70 -1.56 8.58
C TYR A 65 -7.00 -2.08 9.99
N ALA A 66 -5.98 -2.47 10.76
CA ALA A 66 -6.14 -2.97 12.12
C ALA A 66 -6.78 -1.92 13.06
N ILE A 67 -6.45 -0.64 12.89
CA ILE A 67 -7.09 0.45 13.62
C ILE A 67 -8.56 0.58 13.21
N LEU A 68 -8.84 0.66 11.91
CA LEU A 68 -10.20 0.88 11.39
C LEU A 68 -11.14 -0.30 11.68
N GLU A 69 -10.63 -1.52 11.68
CA GLU A 69 -11.39 -2.71 12.07
C GLU A 69 -11.87 -2.62 13.53
N LYS A 70 -11.12 -1.93 14.40
CA LYS A 70 -11.53 -1.69 15.79
C LYS A 70 -12.67 -0.69 15.93
N PHE A 71 -12.84 0.22 14.95
CA PHE A 71 -13.87 1.26 14.97
C PHE A 71 -15.07 0.97 14.07
N SER A 72 -14.96 0.05 13.10
CA SER A 72 -16.00 -0.18 12.09
C SER A 72 -16.30 -1.66 11.90
N ASN A 73 -17.59 -1.99 11.90
CA ASN A 73 -18.10 -3.37 11.99
C ASN A 73 -18.30 -4.08 10.62
N LYS A 74 -17.82 -3.51 9.50
CA LYS A 74 -18.13 -3.98 8.12
C LYS A 74 -16.97 -3.76 7.13
N ARG A 75 -17.15 -4.18 5.85
CA ARG A 75 -16.24 -4.06 4.68
C ARG A 75 -15.70 -2.65 4.33
N GLN A 76 -16.14 -1.60 5.01
CA GLN A 76 -15.75 -0.21 4.70
C GLN A 76 -14.25 0.14 4.94
N PRO A 77 -13.55 -0.43 5.94
CA PRO A 77 -12.12 -0.22 6.17
C PRO A 77 -11.27 -0.59 4.97
N ILE A 78 -11.60 -1.70 4.29
CA ILE A 78 -10.83 -2.22 3.17
C ILE A 78 -10.77 -1.19 2.04
N MET A 79 -11.93 -0.66 1.64
CA MET A 79 -12.01 0.36 0.59
C MET A 79 -11.30 1.66 0.98
N SER A 80 -11.42 2.07 2.25
CA SER A 80 -10.75 3.28 2.73
C SER A 80 -9.23 3.17 2.73
N VAL A 81 -8.66 1.97 2.97
CA VAL A 81 -7.21 1.75 2.92
C VAL A 81 -6.72 1.73 1.47
N ILE A 82 -7.44 1.05 0.58
CA ILE A 82 -7.06 0.95 -0.84
C ILE A 82 -7.13 2.30 -1.55
N ILE A 83 -8.16 3.11 -1.26
CA ILE A 83 -8.33 4.44 -1.86
C ILE A 83 -7.49 5.47 -1.11
N GLY A 84 -7.37 5.33 0.20
CA GLY A 84 -6.63 6.26 1.06
C GLY A 84 -5.13 6.23 0.83
N ALA A 85 -4.52 5.08 0.52
CA ALA A 85 -3.09 5.00 0.25
C ALA A 85 -2.67 5.82 -1.00
N PRO A 86 -3.31 5.66 -2.18
CA PRO A 86 -3.09 6.53 -3.34
C PRO A 86 -3.35 8.01 -3.06
N LEU A 87 -4.49 8.32 -2.42
CA LEU A 87 -4.83 9.71 -2.10
C LEU A 87 -3.82 10.35 -1.14
N GLY A 88 -3.35 9.60 -0.15
CA GLY A 88 -2.32 10.05 0.78
C GLY A 88 -0.99 10.31 0.10
N ALA A 89 -0.56 9.45 -0.82
CA ALA A 89 0.64 9.67 -1.61
C ALA A 89 0.52 10.90 -2.51
N ILE A 90 -0.62 11.07 -3.21
CA ILE A 90 -0.89 12.26 -4.03
C ILE A 90 -0.91 13.52 -3.15
N ALA A 91 -1.56 13.49 -1.99
CA ALA A 91 -1.60 14.63 -1.08
C ALA A 91 -0.20 15.00 -0.57
N LEU A 92 0.62 14.02 -0.20
CA LEU A 92 2.02 14.24 0.17
C LEU A 92 2.80 14.87 -0.99
N MET A 93 2.62 14.38 -2.21
CA MET A 93 3.26 14.96 -3.40
C MET A 93 2.76 16.38 -3.68
N CYS A 94 1.48 16.70 -3.47
CA CYS A 94 1.00 18.08 -3.64
C CYS A 94 1.56 19.03 -2.56
N ILE A 95 1.71 18.54 -1.32
CA ILE A 95 2.21 19.34 -0.20
C ILE A 95 3.73 19.57 -0.32
N PHE A 96 4.49 18.50 -0.59
CA PHE A 96 5.96 18.55 -0.62
C PHE A 96 6.52 18.82 -2.02
N GLY A 97 5.82 18.43 -3.08
CA GLY A 97 6.21 18.70 -4.47
C GLY A 97 5.99 20.15 -4.90
N TYR A 98 5.39 21.00 -4.07
CA TYR A 98 5.39 22.45 -4.27
C TYR A 98 6.70 23.11 -3.77
N VAL A 99 7.67 22.32 -3.28
CA VAL A 99 8.94 22.78 -2.68
C VAL A 99 10.18 22.34 -3.47
N ILE A 100 10.03 21.79 -4.68
CA ILE A 100 11.12 21.56 -5.65
C ILE A 100 10.84 22.39 -6.90
#